data_AF-A0A8T5J9E1-F1
#
_entry.id   AF-A0A8T5J9E1-F1
#
_cell.length_a   1.000
_cell.length_b   1.000
_cell.length_c   1.000
_cell.angle_alpha   90.00
_cell.angle_beta   90.00
_cell.angle_gamma   90.00
#
_symmetry.space_group_name_H-M   'P 1'
#
loop_
_entity.id
_entity.type
_entity.pdbx_description
1 polymer ?
#
loop_
_entity_poly.entity_id
_entity_poly.type
_entity_poly.pdbx_seq_one_letter_code
_entity_poly.pdbx_strand_id
1 'polypeptide(L)'
;IISEVLGVPVGVTSIGGEDVVGSLGVANDHGVLLHPDVHPDEVKMIENVLEVPPMVGTVAFGSPYVGAGLAASNNGAISGRETTGPELNRIEDALGLI
;
A
#
# COMPACT_ATOMS: atom_id res chain seq x y z
N ILE A 1 1.33 -6.54 -22.03
CA ILE A 1 2.69 -6.66 -21.46
C ILE A 1 2.66 -6.89 -19.94
N ILE A 2 2.36 -5.91 -19.05
CA ILE A 2 2.43 -6.16 -17.58
C ILE A 2 1.51 -7.30 -17.12
N SER A 3 0.21 -7.21 -17.43
CA SER A 3 -0.76 -8.26 -17.06
C SER A 3 -0.37 -9.63 -17.64
N GLU A 4 0.14 -9.65 -18.87
CA GLU A 4 0.56 -10.88 -19.56
C GLU A 4 1.82 -11.50 -18.95
N VAL A 5 2.83 -10.70 -18.62
CA VAL A 5 4.11 -11.16 -18.06
C VAL A 5 3.96 -11.62 -16.62
N LEU A 6 3.20 -10.88 -15.81
CA LEU A 6 2.98 -11.20 -14.40
C LEU A 6 1.81 -12.16 -14.17
N GLY A 7 0.94 -12.34 -15.16
CA GLY A 7 -0.23 -13.22 -15.06
C GLY A 7 -1.30 -12.71 -14.09
N VAL A 8 -1.35 -11.41 -13.83
CA VAL A 8 -2.27 -10.78 -12.85
C VAL A 8 -3.21 -9.77 -13.51
N PRO A 9 -4.40 -9.52 -12.92
CA PRO A 9 -5.25 -8.40 -13.29
C PRO A 9 -4.50 -7.07 -13.16
N VAL A 10 -4.83 -6.10 -14.01
CA VAL A 10 -4.25 -4.75 -13.97
C VAL A 10 -5.35 -3.72 -14.02
N GLY A 11 -5.31 -2.79 -13.07
CA GLY A 11 -6.09 -1.55 -13.08
C GLY A 11 -5.19 -0.34 -13.27
N VAL A 12 -5.74 0.72 -13.88
CA VAL A 12 -5.07 2.02 -14.01
C VAL A 12 -5.79 3.01 -13.13
N THR A 13 -5.06 3.62 -12.20
CA THR A 13 -5.59 4.62 -11.27
C THR A 13 -4.46 5.50 -10.75
N SER A 14 -4.82 6.56 -10.03
CA SER A 14 -3.92 7.39 -9.21
C SER A 14 -4.09 7.03 -7.74
N ILE A 15 -3.18 7.49 -6.88
CA ILE A 15 -3.34 7.43 -5.43
C ILE A 15 -3.17 8.85 -4.90
N GLY A 16 -4.20 9.42 -4.28
CA GLY A 16 -4.18 10.82 -3.83
C GLY A 16 -4.03 11.82 -4.98
N GLY A 17 -4.46 11.46 -6.20
CA GLY A 17 -4.25 12.28 -7.40
C GLY A 17 -2.84 12.25 -7.99
N GLU A 18 -1.94 11.40 -7.48
CA GLU A 18 -0.59 11.22 -8.01
C GLU A 18 -0.45 9.92 -8.82
N ASP A 19 0.33 9.97 -9.90
CA ASP A 19 0.52 8.84 -10.84
C ASP A 19 1.61 7.85 -10.39
N VAL A 20 2.39 8.17 -9.35
CA VAL A 20 3.50 7.33 -8.84
C VAL A 20 3.01 6.28 -7.84
N VAL A 21 2.03 5.48 -8.26
CA VAL A 21 1.29 4.55 -7.39
C VAL A 21 2.16 3.62 -6.56
N GLY A 22 3.30 3.16 -7.10
CA GLY A 22 4.24 2.28 -6.39
C GLY A 22 4.97 2.97 -5.23
N SER A 23 5.06 4.30 -5.21
CA SER A 23 5.63 5.06 -4.09
C SER A 23 4.60 5.35 -3.00
N LEU A 24 3.31 5.24 -3.34
CA LEU A 24 2.18 5.73 -2.54
C LEU A 24 1.34 4.59 -1.95
N GLY A 25 1.63 3.35 -2.35
CA GLY A 25 0.96 2.16 -1.84
C GLY A 25 1.93 0.99 -1.68
N VAL A 26 1.65 0.12 -0.71
CA VAL A 26 2.28 -1.18 -0.54
C VAL A 26 1.20 -2.22 -0.28
N ALA A 27 1.29 -3.37 -0.95
CA ALA A 27 0.33 -4.45 -0.83
C ALA A 27 1.02 -5.80 -0.64
N ASN A 28 0.28 -6.74 -0.07
CA ASN A 28 0.55 -8.17 -0.10
C ASN A 28 -0.77 -8.92 -0.36
N ASP A 29 -0.78 -10.25 -0.21
CA ASP A 29 -1.97 -11.06 -0.50
C ASP A 29 -3.07 -10.92 0.57
N HIS A 30 -2.83 -10.16 1.65
CA HIS A 30 -3.77 -10.01 2.76
C HIS A 30 -4.35 -8.60 2.88
N GLY A 31 -3.68 -7.58 2.34
CA GLY A 31 -4.06 -6.18 2.53
C GLY A 31 -3.22 -5.19 1.75
N VAL A 32 -3.67 -3.93 1.73
CA VAL A 32 -2.96 -2.82 1.09
C VAL A 32 -2.94 -1.59 1.99
N LEU A 33 -1.75 -1.01 2.17
CA LEU A 33 -1.54 0.28 2.84
C LEU A 33 -1.35 1.37 1.78
N LEU A 34 -2.14 2.44 1.87
CA LEU A 34 -2.20 3.54 0.91
C LEU A 34 -1.87 4.89 1.56
N HIS A 35 -1.54 5.86 0.71
CA HIS A 35 -1.42 7.27 1.06
C HIS A 35 -2.63 7.76 1.88
N PRO A 36 -2.43 8.58 2.94
CA PRO A 36 -3.52 9.09 3.79
C PRO A 36 -4.65 9.79 3.05
N ASP A 37 -4.31 10.57 2.02
CA ASP A 37 -5.26 11.38 1.24
C ASP A 37 -5.80 10.67 -0.02
N VAL A 38 -5.74 9.33 -0.08
CA VAL A 38 -6.31 8.58 -1.22
C VAL A 38 -7.81 8.85 -1.39
N HIS A 39 -8.25 9.05 -2.63
CA HIS A 39 -9.64 9.36 -2.91
C HIS A 39 -10.54 8.12 -2.84
N PRO A 40 -11.81 8.24 -2.40
CA PRO A 40 -12.72 7.10 -2.28
C PRO A 40 -12.90 6.28 -3.56
N ASP A 41 -12.86 6.93 -4.73
CA ASP A 41 -13.02 6.23 -6.01
C ASP A 41 -11.74 5.49 -6.43
N GLU A 42 -10.56 5.99 -6.04
CA GLU A 42 -9.27 5.29 -6.19
C GLU A 42 -9.25 4.06 -5.28
N VAL A 43 -9.67 4.19 -4.02
CA VAL A 43 -9.77 3.07 -3.06
C VAL A 43 -10.64 1.94 -3.62
N LYS A 44 -11.83 2.27 -4.14
CA LYS A 44 -12.72 1.26 -4.76
C LYS A 44 -12.06 0.56 -5.94
N MET A 45 -11.35 1.30 -6.80
CA MET A 45 -10.64 0.71 -7.93
C MET A 45 -9.54 -0.25 -7.47
N ILE A 46 -8.78 0.15 -6.44
CA ILE A 46 -7.69 -0.65 -5.86
C ILE A 46 -8.24 -1.92 -5.20
N GLU A 47 -9.27 -1.80 -4.37
CA GLU A 47 -9.92 -2.93 -3.69
C GLU A 47 -10.49 -3.94 -4.71
N ASN A 48 -11.13 -3.46 -5.78
CA ASN A 48 -11.68 -4.32 -6.84
C ASN A 48 -10.60 -5.08 -7.63
N VAL A 49 -9.38 -4.54 -7.75
CA VAL A 49 -8.30 -5.16 -8.54
C VAL A 49 -7.44 -6.06 -7.68
N LEU A 50 -7.12 -5.63 -6.45
CA LEU A 50 -6.25 -6.37 -5.54
C LEU A 50 -7.02 -7.39 -4.70
N GLU A 51 -8.34 -7.26 -4.58
CA GLU A 51 -9.21 -8.16 -3.80
C GLU A 51 -8.82 -8.28 -2.32
N VAL A 52 -8.17 -7.25 -1.76
CA VAL A 52 -7.73 -7.18 -0.37
C VAL A 52 -8.18 -5.87 0.28
N PRO A 53 -8.40 -5.85 1.62
CA PRO A 53 -8.87 -4.68 2.33
C PRO A 53 -7.87 -3.51 2.26
N PRO A 54 -8.33 -2.28 1.95
CA PRO A 54 -7.50 -1.10 1.97
C PRO A 54 -7.45 -0.44 3.35
N MET A 55 -6.27 0.03 3.73
CA MET A 55 -6.05 0.92 4.87
C MET A 55 -5.13 2.07 4.48
N VAL A 56 -5.16 3.13 5.29
CA VAL A 56 -4.31 4.32 5.10
C VAL A 56 -3.34 4.50 6.26
N GLY A 57 -2.15 5.02 5.96
CA GLY A 57 -1.13 5.30 6.97
C GLY A 57 0.10 6.00 6.41
N THR A 58 1.11 6.12 7.25
CA THR A 58 2.38 6.80 6.96
C THR A 58 3.56 5.94 7.39
N VAL A 59 4.75 6.33 6.94
CA VAL A 59 6.04 5.73 7.30
C VAL A 59 7.01 6.84 7.69
N ALA A 60 8.15 6.49 8.30
CA ALA A 60 9.26 7.42 8.53
C ALA A 60 8.84 8.78 9.14
N PHE A 61 8.05 8.74 10.23
CA PHE A 61 7.59 9.93 10.96
C PHE A 61 6.64 10.81 10.14
N GLY A 62 5.59 10.20 9.58
CA GLY A 62 4.51 10.92 8.90
C GLY A 62 4.69 11.10 7.39
N SER A 63 5.70 10.48 6.78
CA SER A 63 5.83 10.46 5.32
C SER A 63 4.69 9.66 4.70
N PRO A 64 3.95 10.24 3.73
CA PRO A 64 2.84 9.54 3.11
C PRO A 64 3.27 8.66 1.91
N TYR A 65 4.56 8.71 1.54
CA TYR A 65 5.16 7.86 0.50
C TYR A 65 5.46 6.46 1.03
N VAL A 66 4.41 5.72 1.40
CA VAL A 66 4.52 4.43 2.08
C VAL A 66 5.30 3.40 1.26
N GLY A 67 5.09 3.33 -0.06
CA GLY A 67 5.79 2.38 -0.92
C GLY A 67 7.28 2.69 -1.13
N ALA A 68 7.69 3.94 -0.91
CA ALA A 68 9.12 4.31 -0.94
C ALA A 68 9.85 3.95 0.38
N GLY A 69 9.12 3.93 1.51
CA GLY A 69 9.69 3.70 2.84
C GLY A 69 9.48 2.30 3.39
N LEU A 70 8.80 1.43 2.65
CA LEU A 70 8.36 0.10 3.09
C LEU A 70 8.51 -0.91 1.95
N ALA A 71 8.95 -2.12 2.27
CA ALA A 71 8.81 -3.30 1.42
C ALA A 71 8.11 -4.40 2.22
N ALA A 72 7.16 -5.09 1.62
CA ALA A 72 6.35 -6.10 2.30
C ALA A 72 6.18 -7.38 1.49
N SER A 73 5.87 -8.45 2.21
CA SER A 73 5.43 -9.75 1.70
C SER A 73 4.40 -10.33 2.67
N ASN A 74 3.88 -11.52 2.38
CA ASN A 74 2.98 -12.23 3.29
C ASN A 74 3.69 -12.67 4.60
N ASN A 75 5.01 -12.61 4.65
CA ASN A 75 5.82 -13.07 5.77
C ASN A 75 6.31 -11.93 6.68
N GLY A 76 6.06 -10.68 6.31
CA GLY A 76 6.52 -9.52 7.08
C GLY A 76 6.82 -8.31 6.20
N ALA A 77 7.21 -7.22 6.86
CA ALA A 77 7.57 -5.96 6.21
C ALA A 77 8.86 -5.37 6.80
N ILE A 78 9.60 -4.63 5.97
CA ILE A 78 10.81 -3.90 6.33
C ILE A 78 10.57 -2.42 6.04
N SER A 79 10.69 -1.59 7.06
CA SER A 79 10.47 -0.14 6.97
C SER A 79 11.74 0.66 7.26
N GLY A 80 11.73 1.94 6.88
CA GLY A 80 12.79 2.88 7.26
C GLY A 80 12.89 3.04 8.79
N ARG A 81 14.12 3.25 9.27
CA ARG A 81 14.46 3.33 10.72
C ARG A 81 13.63 4.35 11.51
N GLU A 82 13.24 5.46 10.88
CA GLU A 82 12.47 6.53 11.52
C GLU A 82 10.96 6.21 11.64
N THR A 83 10.52 5.05 11.13
CA THR A 83 9.12 4.62 11.25
C THR A 83 8.79 4.34 12.71
N THR A 84 7.74 4.97 13.20
CA THR A 84 7.36 4.96 14.62
C THR A 84 6.59 3.70 15.00
N GLY A 85 6.54 3.37 16.29
CA GLY A 85 5.75 2.23 16.80
C GLY A 85 4.27 2.24 16.37
N PRO A 86 3.54 3.37 16.45
CA PRO A 86 2.17 3.45 15.94
C PRO A 86 2.07 3.22 14.43
N GLU A 87 3.02 3.71 13.63
CA GLU A 87 3.06 3.45 12.19
C GLU A 87 3.33 1.96 11.92
N LEU A 88 4.24 1.33 12.67
CA LEU A 88 4.50 -0.12 12.57
C LEU A 88 3.25 -0.95 12.87
N ASN A 89 2.54 -0.66 13.97
CA ASN A 89 1.27 -1.33 14.27
C ASN A 89 0.26 -1.16 13.14
N ARG A 90 0.17 0.05 12.57
CA ARG A 90 -0.73 0.34 11.45
C ARG A 90 -0.37 -0.45 10.20
N ILE A 91 0.92 -0.64 9.92
CA ILE A 91 1.43 -1.45 8.80
C ILE A 91 1.10 -2.92 9.03
N GLU A 92 1.29 -3.43 10.25
CA GLU A 92 0.98 -4.81 10.60
C GLU A 92 -0.52 -5.12 10.44
N ASP A 93 -1.39 -4.24 10.93
CA ASP A 93 -2.84 -4.32 10.74
C ASP A 93 -3.22 -4.29 9.25
N ALA A 94 -2.69 -3.30 8.51
CA ALA A 94 -3.05 -3.07 7.12
C ALA A 94 -2.63 -4.20 6.18
N LEU A 95 -1.56 -4.93 6.52
CA LEU A 95 -0.99 -6.00 5.71
C LEU A 95 -1.29 -7.40 6.28
N GLY A 96 -2.15 -7.50 7.29
CA GLY A 96 -2.53 -8.77 7.91
C GLY A 96 -1.33 -9.58 8.40
N LEU A 97 -0.39 -8.91 9.07
CA LEU A 97 0.81 -9.55 9.63
C LEU A 97 0.61 -10.02 11.08
N ILE A 98 -0.51 -9.63 11.70
CA ILE A 98 -0.93 -10.00 13.07
C ILE A 98 -2.39 -10.44 13.12
#